data_AF-A0A950E6L3-F1
#
_entry.id   AF-A0A950E6L3-F1
#
_cell.length_a   1.000
_cell.length_b   1.000
_cell.length_c   1.000
_cell.angle_alpha   90.00
_cell.angle_beta   90.00
_cell.angle_gamma   90.00
#
_symmetry.space_group_name_H-M   'P 1'
#
loop_
_entity.id
_entity.type
_entity.pdbx_description
1 polymer ?
#
loop_
_entity_poly.entity_id
_entity_poly.type
_entity_poly.pdbx_seq_one_letter_code
_entity_poly.pdbx_strand_id
1 'polypeptide(L)'
;MRFRRSPEGVAAEFASVPRPADGTPWREAGWCAIDLEMTGLDPRNDEIIAIGAVPIDGGRIGLGGGMYTLVNSELRSNVRAVVVHKLR
;
A
#
# COMPACT_ATOMS: atom_id res chain seq x y z
N MET A 1 10.98 -7.22 -10.96
CA MET A 1 11.01 -7.26 -9.48
C MET A 1 11.03 -8.71 -9.05
N ARG A 2 12.07 -9.18 -8.34
CA ARG A 2 12.18 -10.58 -7.90
C ARG A 2 11.78 -10.62 -6.43
N PHE A 3 10.62 -11.20 -6.12
CA PHE A 3 10.21 -11.38 -4.72
C PHE A 3 11.14 -12.39 -4.05
N ARG A 4 11.57 -12.09 -2.81
CA ARG A 4 12.51 -12.93 -2.04
C ARG A 4 11.89 -14.26 -1.60
N ARG A 5 10.57 -14.39 -1.74
CA ARG A 5 9.74 -15.60 -1.56
C ARG A 5 8.62 -15.60 -2.59
N SER A 6 8.12 -16.78 -2.96
CA SER A 6 6.89 -16.90 -3.75
C SER A 6 5.73 -16.27 -2.98
N PRO A 7 4.82 -15.54 -3.64
CA PRO A 7 3.61 -15.06 -2.99
C PRO A 7 2.77 -16.27 -2.55
N GLU A 8 2.18 -16.20 -1.36
CA GLU A 8 1.23 -17.18 -0.82
C GLU A 8 -0.03 -16.46 -0.32
N GLY A 9 -1.12 -17.21 -0.11
CA GLY A 9 -2.39 -16.67 0.37
C GLY A 9 -2.92 -15.50 -0.47
N VAL A 10 -3.34 -14.42 0.18
CA VAL A 10 -3.91 -13.22 -0.47
C VAL A 10 -2.94 -12.61 -1.49
N ALA A 11 -1.62 -12.69 -1.26
CA ALA A 11 -0.65 -12.16 -2.20
C ALA A 11 -0.56 -13.00 -3.49
N ALA A 12 -0.73 -14.32 -3.40
CA ALA A 12 -0.82 -15.20 -4.56
C ALA A 12 -2.12 -14.96 -5.33
N GLU A 13 -3.23 -14.82 -4.61
CA GLU A 13 -4.53 -14.50 -5.18
C GLU A 13 -4.48 -13.18 -5.95
N PHE A 14 -3.97 -12.11 -5.33
CA PHE A 14 -3.77 -10.82 -5.99
C PHE A 14 -2.89 -10.93 -7.24
N ALA A 15 -1.78 -11.68 -7.16
CA ALA A 15 -0.88 -11.87 -8.29
C ALA A 15 -1.52 -12.65 -9.46
N SER A 16 -2.55 -13.44 -9.18
CA SER A 16 -3.30 -14.22 -10.18
C SER A 16 -4.39 -13.43 -10.89
N VAL A 17 -4.78 -12.26 -10.38
CA VAL A 17 -5.82 -11.42 -10.99
C VAL A 17 -5.36 -10.93 -12.37
N PRO A 18 -6.21 -11.04 -13.42
CA PRO A 18 -5.91 -10.51 -14.73
C PRO A 18 -5.53 -9.04 -14.68
N ARG A 19 -4.46 -8.67 -15.38
CA ARG A 19 -4.06 -7.27 -15.53
C ARG A 19 -4.79 -6.64 -16.72
N PRO A 20 -5.02 -5.31 -16.70
CA PRO A 20 -5.46 -4.61 -17.90
C PRO A 20 -4.53 -4.90 -19.09
N ALA A 21 -5.09 -4.97 -20.29
CA ALA A 21 -4.30 -5.19 -21.50
C ALA A 21 -3.28 -4.06 -21.70
N ASP A 22 -2.13 -4.40 -22.28
CA ASP A 22 -1.12 -3.40 -22.64
C ASP A 22 -1.73 -2.32 -23.54
N GLY A 23 -1.47 -1.05 -23.20
CA GLY A 23 -2.01 0.10 -23.93
C GLY A 23 -3.44 0.52 -23.53
N THR A 24 -4.06 -0.15 -22.55
CA THR A 24 -5.33 0.34 -21.95
C THR A 24 -5.17 1.81 -21.52
N PRO A 25 -6.01 2.74 -22.00
CA PRO A 25 -5.93 4.13 -21.57
C PRO A 25 -6.01 4.23 -20.05
N TRP A 26 -5.14 5.04 -19.44
CA TRP A 26 -5.01 5.06 -17.97
C TRP A 26 -6.31 5.44 -17.24
N ARG A 27 -7.23 6.17 -17.89
CA ARG A 27 -8.55 6.51 -17.34
C ARG A 27 -9.57 5.37 -17.41
N GLU A 28 -9.33 4.37 -18.25
CA GLU A 28 -10.18 3.19 -18.40
C GLU A 28 -9.73 2.05 -17.49
N ALA A 29 -8.49 2.09 -16.99
CA ALA A 29 -8.00 1.20 -15.95
C ALA A 29 -8.45 1.68 -14.55
N GLY A 30 -8.80 0.72 -13.68
CA GLY A 30 -8.96 0.95 -12.26
C GLY A 30 -7.60 0.95 -11.55
N TRP A 31 -7.41 1.88 -10.62
CA TRP A 31 -6.18 2.02 -9.85
C TRP A 31 -6.47 2.06 -8.35
N CYS A 32 -5.45 1.74 -7.56
CA CYS A 32 -5.44 1.98 -6.12
C CYS A 32 -4.16 2.72 -5.75
N ALA A 33 -4.30 3.93 -5.20
CA ALA A 33 -3.17 4.63 -4.63
C ALA A 33 -2.99 4.15 -3.20
N ILE A 34 -1.79 3.69 -2.88
CA ILE A 34 -1.42 3.18 -1.56
C ILE A 34 -0.34 4.10 -0.99
N ASP A 35 -0.53 4.48 0.26
CA ASP A 35 0.45 5.22 1.05
C ASP A 35 0.78 4.42 2.32
N LEU A 36 2.06 4.39 2.70
CA LEU A 36 2.56 3.54 3.77
C LEU A 36 3.28 4.38 4.80
N GLU A 37 2.96 4.11 6.07
CA GLU A 37 3.69 4.69 7.19
C GLU A 37 4.67 3.67 7.76
N MET A 38 5.86 4.14 8.11
CA MET A 38 6.98 3.28 8.52
C MET A 38 7.59 3.75 9.85
N THR A 39 8.24 2.85 10.58
CA THR A 39 9.01 3.20 11.79
C THR A 39 10.23 4.09 11.50
N GLY A 40 10.68 4.11 10.24
CA GLY A 40 11.85 4.84 9.74
C GLY A 40 11.99 4.68 8.21
N LEU A 41 13.20 4.89 7.68
CA LEU A 41 13.47 4.91 6.23
C LEU A 41 14.41 3.79 5.75
N ASP A 42 14.80 2.84 6.62
CA ASP A 42 15.64 1.70 6.26
C ASP A 42 14.77 0.47 5.92
N PRO A 43 14.62 0.09 4.65
CA PRO A 43 13.76 -1.03 4.25
C PRO A 43 14.25 -2.41 4.73
N ARG A 44 15.46 -2.50 5.33
CA ARG A 44 15.97 -3.76 5.90
C ARG A 44 15.59 -3.93 7.37
N ASN A 45 15.37 -2.82 8.07
CA ASN A 45 15.26 -2.79 9.53
C ASN A 45 13.98 -2.10 10.04
N ASP A 46 13.34 -1.27 9.22
CA ASP A 46 12.10 -0.57 9.57
C ASP A 46 10.87 -1.33 9.07
N GLU A 47 9.79 -1.22 9.83
CA GLU A 47 8.52 -1.91 9.60
C GLU A 47 7.42 -0.94 9.15
N ILE A 48 6.45 -1.47 8.40
CA ILE A 48 5.21 -0.75 8.08
C ILE A 48 4.34 -0.73 9.35
N ILE A 49 3.82 0.43 9.71
CA ILE A 49 2.98 0.65 10.90
C ILE A 49 1.56 1.11 10.57
N ALA A 50 1.33 1.63 9.36
CA ALA A 50 -0.01 1.90 8.86
C ALA A 50 -0.07 1.82 7.32
N ILE A 51 -1.27 1.58 6.81
CA ILE A 51 -1.56 1.53 5.38
C ILE A 51 -2.78 2.42 5.12
N GLY A 52 -2.64 3.37 4.21
CA GLY A 52 -3.74 4.10 3.58
C GLY A 52 -3.92 3.64 2.14
N ALA A 53 -5.15 3.47 1.69
CA ALA A 53 -5.46 3.11 0.30
C ALA A 53 -6.71 3.82 -0.19
N VAL A 54 -6.70 4.31 -1.44
CA VAL A 54 -7.88 4.89 -2.10
C VAL A 54 -8.03 4.39 -3.53
N PRO A 55 -9.24 4.00 -3.96
CA PRO A 55 -9.51 3.64 -5.35
C PRO A 55 -9.53 4.88 -6.24
N ILE A 56 -9.07 4.70 -7.47
CA ILE A 56 -9.10 5.72 -8.53
C ILE A 56 -9.70 5.09 -9.78
N ASP A 57 -10.86 5.62 -10.19
CA ASP A 57 -11.61 5.16 -11.37
C ASP A 57 -11.89 6.36 -12.28
N GLY A 58 -11.76 6.20 -13.60
CA GLY A 58 -11.93 7.33 -14.53
C GLY A 58 -10.88 8.44 -14.35
N GLY A 59 -9.81 8.18 -13.59
CA GLY A 59 -8.85 9.18 -13.13
C GLY A 59 -9.40 10.12 -12.05
N ARG A 60 -10.32 9.66 -11.21
CA ARG A 60 -10.87 10.38 -10.05
C ARG A 60 -10.79 9.52 -8.80
N ILE A 61 -10.53 10.15 -7.66
CA ILE A 61 -10.53 9.45 -6.35
C ILE A 61 -11.98 9.12 -5.97
N GLY A 62 -12.23 7.85 -5.65
CA GLY A 62 -13.51 7.37 -5.13
C GLY A 62 -13.71 7.79 -3.68
N LEU A 63 -14.43 8.88 -3.44
CA LEU A 63 -14.76 9.35 -2.10
C LEU A 63 -15.62 8.29 -1.37
N GLY A 64 -15.17 7.85 -0.20
CA GLY A 64 -15.83 6.81 0.61
C GLY A 64 -15.37 5.37 0.35
N GLY A 65 -14.56 5.14 -0.70
CA GLY A 65 -13.92 3.83 -0.95
C GLY A 65 -12.55 3.68 -0.30
N GLY A 66 -12.12 4.66 0.50
CA GLY A 66 -10.82 4.64 1.14
C GLY A 66 -10.74 3.65 2.31
N MET A 67 -9.57 3.06 2.49
CA MET A 67 -9.23 2.22 3.62
C MET A 67 -8.05 2.82 4.38
N TYR A 68 -8.09 2.72 5.70
CA TYR A 68 -6.95 2.96 6.57
C TYR A 68 -6.90 1.87 7.64
N THR A 69 -5.72 1.29 7.87
CA THR A 69 -5.51 0.36 8.98
C THR A 69 -4.13 0.54 9.58
N LEU A 70 -4.05 0.30 10.89
CA LEU A 70 -2.79 0.09 11.58
C LEU A 70 -2.27 -1.32 11.30
N VAL A 71 -0.95 -1.45 11.29
CA VAL A 71 -0.24 -2.73 11.18
C VAL A 71 0.43 -2.99 12.52
N ASN A 72 0.23 -4.20 13.05
CA ASN A 72 0.90 -4.60 14.28
C ASN A 72 2.40 -4.77 14.01
N SER A 73 3.21 -3.91 14.60
CA SER A 73 4.67 -3.92 14.50
C SER A 73 5.27 -4.32 15.84
N GLU A 74 6.31 -5.15 15.81
CA GLU A 74 7.06 -5.52 17.01
C GLU A 74 8.09 -4.44 17.40
N LEU A 75 8.38 -3.51 16.48
CA LEU A 75 9.28 -2.39 16.69
C LEU A 75 8.53 -1.16 17.22
N ARG A 76 9.07 -0.54 18.27
CA ARG A 76 8.58 0.78 18.68
C ARG A 76 8.99 1.83 17.65
N SER A 77 8.04 2.58 17.12
CA SER A 77 8.31 3.67 16.18
C SER A 77 9.29 4.68 16.80
N ASN A 78 10.28 5.13 16.02
CA ASN A 78 11.17 6.19 16.45
C ASN A 78 10.38 7.51 16.55
N VAL A 79 10.65 8.32 17.57
CA VAL A 79 10.00 9.64 17.81
C VAL A 79 10.00 10.51 16.56
N ARG A 80 11.03 10.43 15.71
CA ARG A 80 11.08 11.17 14.44
C ARG A 80 10.02 10.73 13.42
N ALA A 81 9.68 9.45 13.35
CA ALA A 81 8.65 8.94 12.45
C ALA A 81 7.24 9.35 12.92
N VAL A 82 7.02 9.42 14.23
CA VAL A 82 5.73 9.86 14.81
C VAL A 82 5.47 11.35 14.56
N VAL A 83 6.51 12.19 14.62
CA VAL A 83 6.39 13.65 14.41
C VAL A 83 6.01 13.99 12.96
N VAL A 84 6.45 13.20 12.00
CA VAL A 84 6.13 13.42 10.57
C VAL A 84 4.74 12.89 10.23
N HIS A 85 4.35 11.72 10.77
CA HIS A 85 3.22 10.97 10.22
C HIS A 85 1.93 11.03 11.02
N LYS A 86 1.86 11.87 12.09
CA LYS A 86 0.65 12.17 12.88
C LYS A 86 -0.36 11.02 12.94
N LEU A 87 0.11 9.83 13.30
CA LEU A 87 -0.76 8.68 13.51
C LEU A 87 -1.79 9.11 14.56
N ARG A 88 -3.07 9.07 14.18
CA ARG A 88 -4.19 9.45 15.05
C ARG A 88 -4.78 8.22 15.70
#